data_AF-A0A2P2KDS8-F1
#
_entry.id   AF-A0A2P2KDS8-F1
#
_cell.length_a   1.000
_cell.length_b   1.000
_cell.length_c   1.000
_cell.angle_alpha   90.00
_cell.angle_beta   90.00
_cell.angle_gamma   90.00
#
_symmetry.space_group_name_H-M   'P 1'
#
loop_
_entity.id
_entity.type
_entity.pdbx_description
1 polymer ?
#
loop_
_entity_poly.entity_id
_entity_poly.type
_entity_poly.pdbx_seq_one_letter_code
_entity_poly.pdbx_strand_id
1 'polypeptide(L)' 'MEKAIKLVFEDEFGDDESIFGLSKHSMDHLLVQASKQWLRGQDVPNETRKSRIIRWLQYRGFNWGVISFVLKKLESQHPP' A
#
# COMPACT_ATOMS: atom_id res chain seq x y z
N MET A 1 -18.77 -2.26 12.28
CA MET A 1 -17.50 -2.34 13.03
C MET A 1 -16.38 -1.90 12.09
N GLU A 2 -16.08 -0.60 12.00
CA GLU A 2 -15.04 -0.09 11.08
C GLU A 2 -14.23 1.03 11.75
N LYS A 3 -13.66 0.76 12.93
CA LYS A 3 -12.87 1.76 13.68
C LYS A 3 -11.45 1.33 14.05
N ALA A 4 -10.95 0.21 13.51
CA ALA A 4 -9.64 -0.32 13.92
C ALA A 4 -8.50 -0.13 12.89
N ILE A 5 -8.78 0.37 11.68
CA ILE A 5 -7.75 0.44 10.60
C ILE A 5 -7.15 1.85 10.46
N LYS A 6 -7.76 2.88 11.04
CA LYS A 6 -7.42 4.29 10.74
C LYS A 6 -6.25 4.86 11.56
N LEU A 7 -5.77 4.18 12.60
CA LEU A 7 -4.86 4.75 13.60
C LEU A 7 -3.38 4.35 13.44
N VAL A 8 -3.03 3.53 12.45
CA VAL A 8 -1.64 3.05 12.26
C VAL A 8 -0.88 3.83 11.17
N PHE A 9 -1.57 4.69 10.42
CA PHE A 9 -0.99 5.40 9.28
C PHE A 9 -0.61 6.86 9.57
N GLU A 10 -0.69 7.33 10.82
CA GLU A 10 -0.56 8.77 11.09
C GLU A 10 0.88 9.26 11.26
N ASP A 11 1.82 8.39 11.64
CA ASP A 11 3.16 8.78 12.12
C ASP A 11 4.26 8.82 11.02
N GLU A 12 4.08 8.15 9.88
CA GLU A 12 5.14 7.99 8.86
C GLU A 12 4.92 8.82 7.57
N PHE A 13 3.80 9.54 7.46
CA PHE A 13 3.42 10.23 6.21
C PHE A 13 3.73 11.72 6.16
N GLY A 14 4.20 12.31 7.27
CA GLY A 14 4.35 13.77 7.40
C GLY A 14 5.35 14.39 6.42
N ASP A 15 6.34 13.62 5.94
CA ASP A 15 7.38 14.09 5.00
C ASP A 15 7.16 13.54 3.58
N ASP A 16 6.60 12.33 3.46
CA ASP A 16 6.43 11.61 2.19
C ASP A 16 5.37 12.20 1.24
N GLU A 17 4.46 13.05 1.74
CA GLU A 17 3.40 13.69 0.95
C GLU A 17 3.98 14.53 -0.21
N SER A 18 5.10 15.22 0.06
CA SER A 18 5.85 16.00 -0.95
C SER A 18 6.67 15.11 -1.89
N ILE A 19 7.18 13.98 -1.38
CA ILE A 19 8.06 13.05 -2.12
C ILE A 19 7.30 12.31 -3.22
N PHE A 20 6.04 11.93 -2.95
CA PHE A 20 5.23 11.14 -3.88
C PHE A 20 4.23 11.96 -4.70
N GLY A 21 4.05 13.24 -4.40
CA GLY A 21 3.07 14.10 -5.07
C GLY A 21 1.62 13.67 -4.83
N LEU A 22 1.37 12.93 -3.75
CA LEU A 22 0.05 12.45 -3.35
C LEU A 22 -0.28 13.03 -1.99
N SER A 23 -1.48 13.60 -1.84
CA SER A 23 -1.94 14.03 -0.53
C SER A 23 -2.01 12.85 0.45
N LYS A 24 -1.88 13.10 1.76
CA LYS A 24 -1.96 12.05 2.79
C LYS A 24 -3.27 11.30 2.70
N HIS A 25 -4.36 11.99 2.39
CA HIS A 25 -5.65 11.35 2.19
C HIS A 25 -5.65 10.41 0.98
N SER A 26 -5.16 10.87 -0.17
CA SER A 26 -5.04 10.03 -1.37
C SER A 26 -4.18 8.80 -1.12
N MET A 27 -3.11 8.95 -0.34
CA MET A 27 -2.20 7.88 0.02
C MET A 27 -2.82 6.87 1.01
N ASP A 28 -3.55 7.33 2.03
CA ASP A 28 -4.32 6.46 2.93
C ASP A 28 -5.34 5.62 2.16
N HIS A 29 -6.10 6.27 1.26
CA HIS A 29 -7.04 5.56 0.39
C HIS A 29 -6.34 4.51 -0.48
N LEU A 30 -5.18 4.86 -1.06
CA LEU A 30 -4.40 3.93 -1.87
C LEU A 30 -3.98 2.70 -1.05
N LEU A 31 -3.46 2.92 0.16
CA LEU A 31 -3.06 1.85 1.06
C LEU A 31 -4.23 0.95 1.44
N VAL A 32 -5.39 1.52 1.81
CA VAL A 32 -6.58 0.73 2.15
C VAL A 32 -6.99 -0.18 0.97
N GLN A 33 -6.94 0.32 -0.25
CA GLN A 33 -7.26 -0.47 -1.45
C GLN A 33 -6.18 -1.52 -1.74
N ALA A 34 -4.90 -1.17 -1.59
CA ALA A 34 -3.77 -2.07 -1.79
C ALA A 34 -3.77 -3.21 -0.76
N SER A 35 -4.06 -2.95 0.51
CA SER A 35 -4.20 -3.97 1.55
C SER A 35 -5.34 -4.94 1.25
N LYS A 36 -6.48 -4.44 0.77
CA LYS A 36 -7.58 -5.31 0.30
C LYS A 36 -7.15 -6.22 -0.85
N GLN A 37 -6.39 -5.70 -1.81
CA GLN A 37 -5.86 -6.52 -2.91
C GLN A 37 -4.80 -7.53 -2.45
N TRP A 38 -3.95 -7.14 -1.50
CA TRP A 38 -2.93 -8.00 -0.92
C TRP A 38 -3.56 -9.21 -0.22
N LEU A 39 -4.56 -8.97 0.64
CA LEU A 39 -5.28 -10.02 1.37
C LEU A 39 -6.06 -10.98 0.47
N ARG A 40 -6.58 -10.51 -0.67
CA ARG A 40 -7.21 -11.39 -1.68
C ARG A 40 -6.23 -12.41 -2.28
N GLY A 41 -4.93 -12.16 -2.21
CA GLY A 41 -3.88 -13.07 -2.65
C GLY A 41 -3.24 -13.86 -1.51
N GLN A 42 -3.90 -14.04 -0.36
CA GLN A 42 -3.25 -14.68 0.78
C GLN A 42 -2.87 -16.15 0.53
N ASP A 43 -3.61 -16.83 -0.36
CA ASP A 43 -3.43 -18.23 -0.74
C ASP A 43 -2.19 -18.49 -1.63
N VAL A 44 -1.59 -17.44 -2.20
CA VAL A 44 -0.41 -17.57 -3.06
C VAL A 44 0.88 -17.13 -2.35
N PRO A 45 2.05 -17.59 -2.82
CA PRO A 45 3.35 -17.18 -2.28
C PRO A 45 3.52 -15.66 -2.25
N ASN A 46 4.29 -15.17 -1.27
CA ASN A 46 4.53 -13.74 -1.08
C ASN A 46 5.05 -13.05 -2.37
N GLU A 47 5.97 -13.68 -3.09
CA GLU A 47 6.49 -13.16 -4.37
C GLU A 47 5.38 -12.99 -5.43
N THR A 48 4.47 -13.95 -5.54
CA THR A 48 3.34 -13.86 -6.46
C THR A 48 2.40 -12.72 -6.05
N ARG A 49 2.20 -12.53 -4.74
CA ARG A 49 1.39 -11.43 -4.19
C ARG A 49 2.01 -10.06 -4.48
N LYS A 50 3.33 -9.93 -4.32
CA LYS A 50 4.10 -8.72 -4.71
C LYS A 50 3.92 -8.38 -6.18
N SER A 51 4.16 -9.34 -7.07
CA SER A 51 4.02 -9.10 -8.51
C SER A 51 2.60 -8.65 -8.89
N ARG A 52 1.56 -9.17 -8.23
CA ARG A 52 0.17 -8.73 -8.45
C ARG A 52 -0.05 -7.28 -8.03
N ILE A 53 0.44 -6.86 -6.87
CA ILE A 53 0.31 -5.46 -6.42
C ILE A 53 1.09 -4.52 -7.32
N ILE A 54 2.34 -4.86 -7.69
CA ILE A 54 3.14 -4.05 -8.63
C ILE A 54 2.35 -3.82 -9.91
N ARG A 55 1.88 -4.90 -10.53
CA ARG A 55 1.15 -4.83 -11.80
C ARG A 55 -0.16 -4.06 -11.66
N TRP A 56 -0.89 -4.25 -10.56
CA TRP A 56 -2.13 -3.54 -10.28
C TRP A 56 -1.93 -2.03 -10.11
N LEU A 57 -0.86 -1.60 -9.45
CA LEU A 57 -0.52 -0.18 -9.30
C LEU A 57 0.03 0.44 -10.59
N GLN A 58 0.86 -0.30 -11.35
CA GLN A 58 1.34 0.12 -12.67
C GLN A 58 0.18 0.37 -13.63
N TYR A 59 -0.82 -0.53 -13.67
CA TYR A 59 -2.02 -0.35 -14.50
C TYR A 59 -2.87 0.87 -14.12
N ARG A 60 -2.67 1.43 -12.93
CA ARG A 60 -3.34 2.65 -12.46
C ARG A 60 -2.49 3.92 -12.66
N GLY A 61 -1.32 3.80 -13.28
CA GLY A 61 -0.45 4.92 -13.59
C GLY A 61 0.44 5.39 -12.44
N PHE A 62 0.55 4.62 -11.35
CA PHE A 62 1.47 4.97 -10.26
C PHE A 62 2.92 4.77 -10.68
N ASN A 63 3.78 5.72 -10.28
CA ASN A 63 5.21 5.64 -10.50
C ASN A 63 5.89 4.66 -9.53
N TRP A 64 7.15 4.32 -9.81
CA TRP A 64 7.90 3.35 -9.01
C TRP A 64 8.10 3.79 -7.55
N GLY A 65 8.22 5.08 -7.26
CA GLY A 65 8.34 5.60 -5.89
C GLY A 65 7.13 5.23 -5.04
N VAL A 66 5.92 5.53 -5.55
CA VAL A 66 4.66 5.16 -4.89
C VAL A 66 4.53 3.64 -4.76
N ILE A 67 4.85 2.89 -5.82
CA ILE A 67 4.76 1.42 -5.82
C ILE A 67 5.67 0.81 -4.75
N SER A 68 6.93 1.23 -4.70
CA SER A 68 7.92 0.72 -3.75
C SER A 68 7.52 1.03 -2.31
N PHE A 69 7.03 2.25 -2.08
CA PHE A 69 6.54 2.66 -0.76
C PHE A 69 5.36 1.81 -0.29
N VAL A 70 4.32 1.66 -1.13
CA VAL A 70 3.14 0.84 -0.81
C VAL A 70 3.54 -0.60 -0.53
N LEU A 71 4.42 -1.19 -1.35
CA LEU A 71 4.93 -2.54 -1.11
C LEU A 71 5.61 -2.69 0.24
N LYS A 72 6.55 -1.80 0.58
CA LYS A 72 7.26 -1.84 1.87
C LYS A 72 6.29 -1.78 3.04
N LYS A 73 5.27 -0.91 2.97
CA LYS A 73 4.23 -0.82 3.99
C LYS A 73 3.41 -2.11 4.10
N LEU A 74 3.02 -2.72 2.98
CA LEU A 74 2.27 -3.98 2.98
C LEU A 74 3.08 -5.16 3.55
N GLU A 75 4.37 -5.24 3.21
CA GLU A 75 5.26 -6.28 3.72
C GLU A 75 5.50 -6.14 5.23
N SER A 76 5.69 -4.91 5.72
CA SER A 76 5.87 -4.64 7.15
C SER A 76 4.62 -5.01 7.98
N GLN A 77 3.42 -4.80 7.43
CA GLN A 77 2.16 -5.14 8.10
C GLN A 77 1.82 -6.64 8.07
N HIS A 78 2.41 -7.38 7.13
CA HIS A 78 2.15 -8.80 6.91
C HIS A 78 3.47 -9.59 6.81
N PRO A 79 4.21 -9.73 7.94
CA PRO A 79 5.37 -10.60 7.97
C PRO A 79 4.98 -12.06 7.62
N PRO A 80 5.91 -12.84 7.04
CA PRO A 80 5.66 -14.22 6.62
C PRO A 80 5.23 -15.13 7.76
#